data_AF-A0A0N4UM36-F1
#
_entry.id   AF-A0A0N4UM36-F1
#
_cell.length_a   1.000
_cell.length_b   1.000
_cell.length_c   1.000
_cell.angle_alpha   90.00
_cell.angle_beta   90.00
_cell.angle_gamma   90.00
#
_symmetry.space_group_name_H-M   'P 1'
#
loop_
_entity.id
_entity.type
_entity.pdbx_description
1 polymer ?
#
loop_
_entity_poly.entity_id
_entity_poly.type
_entity_poly.pdbx_seq_one_letter_code
_entity_poly.pdbx_strand_id
1 'polypeptide(L)'
;MDLCLDLADSFARVALSLEKWSSQVAGRELQQIIARSIDLFDKIKKLESRVATDEELKQSDTLRYYMRDTSAAKDLIYRRMRCLANYEAANKNLERARGRNREIAKAEAEQNETCKKFEEISEVAKVELQDLKRRRLAGFKKNLVDLTELQIKHAKAQIALLHQAATAFEKELKRNV
;
A
#
# COMPACT_ATOMS: atom_id res chain seq x y z
N MET A 1 2.11 5.88 8.85
CA MET A 1 0.88 6.56 8.41
C MET A 1 0.53 7.65 9.40
N ASP A 2 0.69 7.35 10.69
CA ASP A 2 0.75 8.31 11.81
C ASP A 2 1.51 9.60 11.43
N LEU A 3 2.69 9.48 10.80
CA LEU A 3 3.53 10.64 10.46
C LEU A 3 2.84 11.76 9.62
N CYS A 4 1.94 11.43 8.68
CA CYS A 4 1.29 12.46 7.84
C CYS A 4 0.09 13.10 8.53
N LEU A 5 -0.67 12.32 9.32
CA LEU A 5 -1.70 12.87 10.20
C LEU A 5 -1.06 13.74 11.28
N ASP A 6 0.09 13.32 11.81
CA ASP A 6 0.90 14.09 12.75
C ASP A 6 1.34 15.44 12.16
N LEU A 7 1.62 15.50 10.85
CA LEU A 7 2.00 16.75 10.19
C LEU A 7 0.82 17.72 10.06
N ALA A 8 -0.34 17.24 9.61
CA ALA A 8 -1.56 18.06 9.54
C ALA A 8 -1.96 18.58 10.94
N ASP A 9 -1.87 17.72 11.95
CA ASP A 9 -2.12 18.09 13.35
C ASP A 9 -1.08 19.07 13.88
N SER A 10 0.17 18.97 13.45
CA SER A 10 1.22 19.93 13.80
C SER A 10 0.87 21.33 13.28
N PHE A 11 0.42 21.44 12.02
CA PHE A 11 -0.04 22.73 11.48
C PHE A 11 -1.27 23.27 12.24
N ALA A 12 -2.19 22.41 12.66
CA ALA A 12 -3.30 22.80 13.52
C ALA A 12 -2.82 23.38 14.86
N ARG A 13 -1.83 22.73 15.50
CA ARG A 13 -1.26 23.19 16.77
C ARG A 13 -0.54 24.54 16.63
N VAL A 14 0.14 24.77 15.50
CA VAL A 14 0.78 26.06 15.21
C VAL A 14 -0.29 27.15 15.03
N ALA A 15 -1.34 26.90 14.26
CA ALA A 15 -2.46 27.84 14.09
C ALA A 15 -3.10 28.22 15.44
N LEU A 16 -3.39 27.24 16.29
CA LEU A 16 -3.94 27.47 17.65
C LEU A 16 -2.99 28.27 18.54
N SER A 17 -1.68 28.06 18.42
CA SER A 17 -0.68 28.81 19.18
C SER A 17 -0.62 30.28 18.74
N LEU A 18 -0.72 30.52 17.43
CA LEU A 18 -0.81 31.86 16.86
C LEU A 18 -2.10 32.57 17.26
N GLU A 19 -3.23 31.87 17.32
CA GLU A 19 -4.50 32.42 17.78
C GLU A 19 -4.42 32.90 19.23
N LYS A 20 -3.84 32.08 20.11
CA LYS A 20 -3.55 32.47 21.51
C LYS A 20 -2.66 33.69 21.57
N TRP A 21 -1.58 33.73 20.79
CA TRP A 21 -0.68 34.87 20.74
C TRP A 21 -1.36 36.14 20.23
N SER A 22 -2.23 36.03 19.22
CA SER A 22 -2.99 37.14 18.65
C SER A 22 -3.82 37.89 19.70
N SER A 23 -4.32 37.19 20.72
CA SER A 23 -5.10 37.80 21.81
C SER A 23 -4.25 38.55 22.85
N GLN A 24 -2.94 38.33 22.86
CA GLN A 24 -2.00 38.92 23.81
C GLN A 24 -1.19 40.08 23.23
N VAL A 25 -1.17 40.20 21.89
CA VAL A 25 -0.38 41.20 21.18
C VAL A 25 -1.14 42.52 21.04
N ALA A 26 -0.46 43.61 21.39
CA ALA A 26 -0.88 44.97 21.04
C ALA A 26 -0.33 45.35 19.65
N GLY A 27 -1.17 45.99 18.82
CA GLY A 27 -0.81 46.46 17.49
C GLY A 27 -1.65 45.81 16.39
N ARG A 28 -2.45 46.63 15.71
CA ARG A 28 -3.37 46.18 14.66
C ARG A 28 -2.65 45.49 13.49
N GLU A 29 -1.48 45.99 13.13
CA GLU A 29 -0.65 45.47 12.05
C GLU A 29 -0.16 44.05 12.34
N LEU A 30 0.37 43.83 13.54
CA LEU A 30 0.84 42.53 13.96
C LEU A 30 -0.32 41.53 14.11
N GLN A 31 -1.47 41.97 14.63
CA GLN A 31 -2.68 41.16 14.66
C GLN A 31 -3.14 40.73 13.26
N GLN A 32 -3.04 41.60 12.24
CA GLN A 32 -3.37 41.24 10.86
C GLN A 32 -2.41 40.21 10.26
N ILE A 33 -1.11 40.36 10.51
CA ILE A 33 -0.09 39.40 10.07
C ILE A 33 -0.31 38.04 10.75
N ILE A 34 -0.60 38.03 12.05
CA ILE A 34 -0.91 36.80 12.79
C ILE A 34 -2.17 36.15 12.23
N ALA A 35 -3.25 36.91 12.01
CA ALA A 35 -4.49 36.39 11.44
C ALA A 35 -4.30 35.75 10.05
N ARG A 36 -3.50 36.37 9.18
CA ARG A 36 -3.12 35.79 7.88
C ARG A 36 -2.29 34.53 8.02
N SER A 37 -1.43 34.47 9.03
CA SER A 37 -0.61 33.28 9.33
C SER A 37 -1.48 32.12 9.79
N ILE A 38 -2.48 32.38 10.65
CA ILE A 38 -3.47 31.38 11.09
C ILE A 38 -4.21 30.80 9.87
N ASP A 39 -4.75 31.67 9.00
CA ASP A 39 -5.46 31.24 7.77
C ASP A 39 -4.56 30.41 6.83
N LEU A 40 -3.27 30.77 6.71
CA LEU A 40 -2.30 29.98 5.96
C LEU A 40 -2.13 28.58 6.56
N PHE A 41 -1.91 28.48 7.87
CA PHE A 41 -1.71 27.18 8.52
C PHE A 41 -2.95 26.29 8.44
N ASP A 42 -4.16 26.85 8.53
CA ASP A 42 -5.40 26.10 8.31
C ASP A 42 -5.53 25.59 6.86
N LYS A 43 -5.11 26.39 5.86
CA LYS A 43 -5.08 25.97 4.46
C LYS A 43 -4.05 24.87 4.23
N ILE A 44 -2.85 24.99 4.81
CA ILE A 44 -1.81 23.96 4.73
C ILE A 44 -2.30 22.67 5.37
N LYS A 45 -2.88 22.73 6.58
CA LYS A 45 -3.49 21.56 7.25
C LYS A 45 -4.46 20.82 6.35
N LYS A 46 -5.40 21.53 5.73
CA LYS A 46 -6.39 20.94 4.81
C LYS A 46 -5.72 20.28 3.60
N LEU A 47 -4.67 20.90 3.09
CA LEU A 47 -3.89 20.35 1.98
C LEU A 47 -3.19 19.07 2.42
N GLU A 48 -2.44 19.07 3.52
CA GLU A 48 -1.73 17.90 4.04
C GLU A 48 -2.66 16.73 4.38
N SER A 49 -3.80 17.02 5.00
CA SER A 49 -4.79 15.98 5.28
C SER A 49 -5.26 15.29 4.01
N ARG A 50 -5.43 16.04 2.91
CA ARG A 50 -5.77 15.46 1.60
C ARG A 50 -4.62 14.65 1.00
N VAL A 51 -3.38 15.13 1.09
CA VAL A 51 -2.19 14.39 0.64
C VAL A 51 -2.12 13.04 1.34
N ALA A 52 -2.26 13.04 2.67
CA ALA A 52 -2.23 11.83 3.47
C ALA A 52 -3.29 10.81 3.03
N THR A 53 -4.55 11.25 2.84
CA THR A 53 -5.64 10.39 2.38
C THR A 53 -5.42 9.86 0.97
N ASP A 54 -5.00 10.72 0.04
CA ASP A 54 -4.80 10.34 -1.37
C ASP A 54 -3.66 9.30 -1.50
N GLU A 55 -2.54 9.51 -0.80
CA GLU A 55 -1.41 8.58 -0.77
C GLU A 55 -1.77 7.26 -0.08
N GLU A 56 -2.45 7.31 1.06
CA GLU A 56 -2.90 6.12 1.79
C GLU A 56 -3.81 5.27 0.92
N LEU A 57 -4.83 5.86 0.29
CA LEU A 57 -5.77 5.12 -0.55
C LEU A 57 -5.03 4.42 -1.69
N LYS A 58 -4.14 5.16 -2.38
CA LYS A 58 -3.37 4.64 -3.52
C LYS A 58 -2.45 3.48 -3.13
N GLN A 59 -1.76 3.58 -2.00
CA GLN A 59 -0.84 2.53 -1.52
C GLN A 59 -1.60 1.33 -0.95
N SER A 60 -2.60 1.58 -0.10
CA SER A 60 -3.36 0.55 0.60
C SER A 60 -4.11 -0.37 -0.37
N ASP A 61 -4.68 0.16 -1.46
CA ASP A 61 -5.37 -0.66 -2.45
C ASP A 61 -4.42 -1.65 -3.15
N THR A 62 -3.22 -1.18 -3.51
CA THR A 62 -2.20 -2.03 -4.15
C THR A 62 -1.70 -3.10 -3.19
N LEU A 63 -1.43 -2.73 -1.94
CA LEU A 63 -0.99 -3.67 -0.90
C LEU A 63 -2.07 -4.71 -0.62
N ARG A 64 -3.33 -4.31 -0.40
CA ARG A 64 -4.45 -5.23 -0.14
C ARG A 64 -4.67 -6.20 -1.30
N TYR A 65 -4.60 -5.72 -2.54
CA TYR A 65 -4.72 -6.59 -3.71
C TYR A 65 -3.63 -7.68 -3.72
N TYR A 66 -2.36 -7.30 -3.60
CA TYR A 66 -1.26 -8.27 -3.65
C TYR A 66 -1.12 -9.13 -2.39
N MET A 67 -1.62 -8.68 -1.24
CA MET A 67 -1.75 -9.53 -0.05
C MET A 67 -2.71 -10.69 -0.32
N ARG A 68 -3.88 -10.42 -0.92
CA ARG A 68 -4.86 -11.46 -1.28
C ARG A 68 -4.32 -12.41 -2.34
N ASP A 69 -3.71 -11.88 -3.39
CA ASP A 69 -3.09 -12.67 -4.47
C ASP A 69 -1.96 -13.57 -3.94
N THR A 70 -1.15 -13.06 -2.98
CA THR A 70 -0.12 -13.84 -2.29
C THR A 70 -0.72 -14.93 -1.40
N SER A 71 -1.86 -14.67 -0.73
CA SER A 71 -2.57 -15.69 0.05
C SER A 71 -3.07 -16.81 -0.86
N ALA A 72 -3.66 -16.48 -2.01
CA ALA A 72 -4.13 -17.47 -2.97
C ALA A 72 -2.98 -18.35 -3.50
N ALA A 73 -1.82 -17.76 -3.74
CA ALA A 73 -0.62 -18.48 -4.15
C ALA A 73 -0.09 -19.42 -3.05
N LYS A 74 -0.13 -18.99 -1.78
CA LYS A 74 0.18 -19.85 -0.63
C LYS A 74 -0.77 -21.04 -0.56
N ASP A 75 -2.07 -20.83 -0.77
CA ASP A 75 -3.07 -21.89 -0.77
C ASP A 75 -2.89 -22.87 -1.95
N LEU A 76 -2.46 -22.38 -3.12
CA LEU A 76 -2.09 -23.22 -4.26
C LEU A 76 -0.87 -24.10 -3.95
N ILE A 77 0.19 -23.53 -3.38
CA ILE A 77 1.38 -24.29 -2.96
C ILE A 77 1.02 -25.33 -1.91
N TYR A 78 0.15 -24.99 -0.95
CA TYR A 78 -0.33 -25.93 0.06
C TYR A 78 -1.07 -27.11 -0.57
N ARG A 79 -1.99 -26.86 -1.51
CA ARG A 79 -2.71 -27.93 -2.24
C ARG A 79 -1.73 -28.81 -3.02
N ARG A 80 -0.75 -28.23 -3.71
CA ARG A 80 0.30 -28.99 -4.41
C ARG A 80 1.10 -29.88 -3.46
N MET A 81 1.50 -29.35 -2.30
CA MET A 81 2.22 -30.11 -1.28
C MET A 81 1.40 -31.30 -0.76
N ARG A 82 0.08 -31.14 -0.60
CA ARG A 82 -0.82 -32.25 -0.24
C ARG A 82 -0.90 -33.32 -1.34
N CYS A 83 -0.98 -32.92 -2.61
CA CYS A 83 -0.94 -33.87 -3.73
C CYS A 83 0.38 -34.65 -3.78
N LEU A 84 1.51 -33.98 -3.54
CA LEU A 84 2.83 -34.63 -3.45
C LEU A 84 2.85 -35.68 -2.33
N ALA A 85 2.41 -35.30 -1.13
CA ALA A 85 2.37 -36.22 0.02
C ALA A 85 1.48 -37.46 -0.26
N ASN A 86 0.35 -37.28 -0.95
CA ASN A 86 -0.52 -38.38 -1.35
C ASN A 86 0.17 -39.30 -2.38
N TYR A 87 0.85 -38.73 -3.38
CA TYR A 87 1.60 -39.49 -4.37
C TYR A 87 2.75 -40.28 -3.73
N GLU A 88 3.52 -39.69 -2.82
CA GLU A 88 4.58 -40.37 -2.07
C GLU A 88 4.03 -41.53 -1.21
N ALA A 89 2.85 -41.35 -0.60
CA ALA A 89 2.18 -42.40 0.16
C ALA A 89 1.71 -43.55 -0.74
N ALA A 90 1.10 -43.26 -1.88
CA ALA A 90 0.69 -44.26 -2.87
C ALA A 90 1.89 -45.02 -3.43
N ASN A 91 3.01 -44.33 -3.68
CA ASN A 91 4.25 -44.95 -4.11
C ASN A 91 4.82 -45.92 -3.05
N LYS A 92 4.82 -45.53 -1.76
CA LYS A 92 5.20 -46.44 -0.66
C LYS A 92 4.26 -47.66 -0.56
N ASN A 93 2.97 -47.49 -0.81
CA ASN A 93 2.00 -48.59 -0.80
C ASN A 93 2.22 -49.55 -1.97
N LEU A 94 2.53 -49.04 -3.15
CA LEU A 94 2.90 -49.84 -4.32
C LEU A 94 4.16 -50.69 -4.05
N GLU A 95 5.20 -50.12 -3.45
CA GLU A 95 6.39 -50.87 -3.08
C GLU A 95 6.10 -52.00 -2.07
N ARG A 96 5.20 -51.77 -1.11
CA ARG A 96 4.74 -52.84 -0.19
C ARG A 96 3.94 -53.93 -0.89
N ALA A 97 3.07 -53.57 -1.83
CA ALA A 97 2.27 -54.51 -2.61
C ALA A 97 3.16 -55.41 -3.48
N ARG A 98 4.18 -54.82 -4.12
CA ARG A 98 5.23 -55.54 -4.86
C ARG A 98 6.02 -56.48 -3.95
N GLY A 99 6.46 -56.02 -2.79
CA GLY A 99 7.18 -56.85 -1.82
C GLY A 99 6.38 -58.04 -1.27
N ARG A 100 5.04 -57.95 -1.23
CA ARG A 100 4.14 -59.03 -0.80
C ARG A 100 3.57 -59.87 -1.95
N ASN A 101 3.87 -59.48 -3.19
CA ASN A 101 3.27 -60.02 -4.41
C ASN A 101 1.72 -60.10 -4.36
N ARG A 102 1.08 -59.07 -3.80
CA ARG A 102 -0.37 -59.02 -3.56
C ARG A 102 -0.91 -57.62 -3.81
N GLU A 103 -2.10 -57.53 -4.41
CA GLU A 103 -2.83 -56.26 -4.65
C GLU A 103 -2.06 -55.24 -5.52
N ILE A 104 -1.09 -55.70 -6.33
CA ILE A 104 -0.24 -54.83 -7.16
C ILE A 104 -1.07 -53.96 -8.10
N ALA A 105 -1.98 -54.55 -8.88
CA ALA A 105 -2.80 -53.81 -9.85
C ALA A 105 -3.64 -52.69 -9.20
N LYS A 106 -4.13 -52.91 -7.97
CA LYS A 106 -4.89 -51.91 -7.22
C LYS A 106 -3.97 -50.76 -6.76
N ALA A 107 -2.79 -51.08 -6.23
CA ALA A 107 -1.82 -50.08 -5.79
C ALA A 107 -1.25 -49.27 -6.98
N GLU A 108 -1.07 -49.90 -8.14
CA GLU A 108 -0.65 -49.21 -9.38
C GLU A 108 -1.73 -48.26 -9.88
N ALA A 109 -3.00 -48.64 -9.85
CA ALA A 109 -4.10 -47.74 -10.21
C ALA A 109 -4.17 -46.50 -9.30
N GLU A 110 -4.01 -46.68 -7.97
CA GLU A 110 -3.99 -45.59 -6.99
C GLU A 110 -2.77 -44.67 -7.17
N GLN A 111 -1.60 -45.25 -7.44
CA GLN A 111 -0.37 -44.50 -7.70
C GLN A 111 -0.48 -43.68 -8.99
N ASN A 112 -1.04 -44.23 -10.06
CA ASN A 112 -1.30 -43.51 -11.30
C ASN A 112 -2.28 -42.34 -11.10
N GLU A 113 -3.37 -42.55 -10.33
CA GLU A 113 -4.35 -41.49 -10.06
C GLU A 113 -3.75 -40.34 -9.25
N THR A 114 -2.98 -40.66 -8.21
CA THR A 114 -2.32 -39.65 -7.35
C THR A 114 -1.20 -38.92 -8.08
N CYS A 115 -0.43 -39.63 -8.92
CA CYS A 115 0.58 -39.04 -9.80
C CYS A 115 -0.05 -38.01 -10.75
N LYS A 116 -1.11 -38.40 -11.47
CA LYS A 116 -1.84 -37.52 -12.38
C LYS A 116 -2.32 -36.25 -11.68
N LYS A 117 -2.94 -36.36 -10.50
CA LYS A 117 -3.38 -35.19 -9.71
C LYS A 117 -2.21 -34.28 -9.30
N PHE A 118 -1.06 -34.85 -8.95
CA PHE A 118 0.13 -34.10 -8.59
C PHE A 118 0.77 -33.38 -9.80
N GLU A 119 0.78 -34.01 -10.96
CA GLU A 119 1.28 -33.42 -12.22
C GLU A 119 0.39 -32.26 -12.67
N GLU A 120 -0.94 -32.47 -12.71
CA GLU A 120 -1.93 -31.45 -13.08
C GLU A 120 -1.80 -30.19 -12.21
N ILE A 121 -1.76 -30.35 -10.88
CA ILE A 121 -1.61 -29.20 -9.99
C ILE A 121 -0.21 -28.56 -10.05
N SER A 122 0.83 -29.34 -10.38
CA SER A 122 2.19 -28.82 -10.53
C SER A 122 2.32 -27.92 -11.75
N GLU A 123 1.67 -28.29 -12.87
CA GLU A 123 1.68 -27.45 -14.07
C GLU A 123 0.92 -26.14 -13.83
N VAL A 124 -0.27 -26.21 -13.21
CA VAL A 124 -1.03 -25.02 -12.81
C VAL A 124 -0.20 -24.13 -11.87
N ALA A 125 0.40 -24.71 -10.82
CA ALA A 125 1.22 -23.96 -9.88
C ALA A 125 2.42 -23.27 -10.54
N LYS A 126 3.07 -23.93 -11.50
CA LYS A 126 4.21 -23.37 -12.22
C LYS A 126 3.80 -22.12 -13.01
N VAL A 127 2.70 -22.19 -13.77
CA VAL A 127 2.18 -21.06 -14.55
C VAL A 127 1.72 -19.93 -13.63
N GLU A 128 0.87 -20.23 -12.65
CA GLU A 128 0.29 -19.24 -11.73
C GLU A 128 1.36 -18.48 -10.93
N LEU A 129 2.40 -19.17 -10.45
CA LEU A 129 3.48 -18.53 -9.70
C LEU A 129 4.37 -17.63 -10.60
N GLN A 130 4.59 -18.02 -11.85
CA GLN A 130 5.29 -17.18 -12.82
C GLN A 130 4.49 -15.93 -13.15
N ASP A 131 3.18 -16.08 -13.37
CA ASP A 131 2.31 -14.96 -13.70
C ASP A 131 2.06 -14.05 -12.50
N LEU A 132 1.93 -14.59 -11.28
CA LEU A 132 1.92 -13.81 -10.04
C LEU A 132 3.15 -12.89 -9.95
N LYS A 133 4.36 -13.43 -10.20
CA LYS A 133 5.60 -12.65 -10.17
C LYS A 133 5.56 -11.50 -11.19
N ARG A 134 5.12 -11.77 -12.41
CA ARG A 134 5.00 -10.78 -13.49
C ARG A 134 3.96 -9.70 -13.15
N ARG A 135 2.75 -10.11 -12.77
CA ARG A 135 1.65 -9.21 -12.36
C ARG A 135 2.07 -8.31 -11.21
N ARG A 136 2.65 -8.90 -10.15
CA ARG A 136 3.15 -8.16 -8.98
C ARG A 136 4.15 -7.11 -9.38
N LEU A 137 5.19 -7.47 -10.12
CA LEU A 137 6.22 -6.51 -10.52
C LEU A 137 5.64 -5.37 -11.37
N ALA A 138 4.78 -5.69 -12.34
CA ALA A 138 4.14 -4.70 -13.19
C ALA A 138 3.23 -3.75 -12.38
N GLY A 139 2.41 -4.29 -11.47
CA GLY A 139 1.48 -3.50 -10.68
C GLY A 139 2.16 -2.60 -9.65
N PHE A 140 3.18 -3.10 -8.94
CA PHE A 140 3.96 -2.26 -8.03
C PHE A 140 4.72 -1.17 -8.79
N LYS A 141 5.33 -1.48 -9.94
CA LYS A 141 5.98 -0.48 -10.78
C LYS A 141 4.99 0.61 -11.20
N LYS A 142 3.82 0.24 -11.70
CA LYS A 142 2.76 1.20 -12.08
C LYS A 142 2.32 2.04 -10.88
N ASN A 143 2.06 1.41 -9.73
CA ASN A 143 1.64 2.11 -8.52
C ASN A 143 2.66 3.16 -8.06
N LEU A 144 3.97 2.83 -8.07
CA LEU A 144 5.03 3.75 -7.68
C LEU A 144 5.16 4.94 -8.64
N VAL A 145 4.98 4.71 -9.94
CA VAL A 145 4.95 5.80 -10.94
C VAL A 145 3.75 6.71 -10.68
N ASP A 146 2.56 6.13 -10.57
CA ASP A 146 1.33 6.89 -10.30
C ASP A 146 1.42 7.68 -8.97
N LEU A 147 2.01 7.08 -7.93
CA LEU A 147 2.23 7.74 -6.63
C LEU A 147 3.20 8.92 -6.76
N THR A 148 4.28 8.77 -7.55
CA THR A 148 5.23 9.85 -7.80
C THR A 148 4.55 11.01 -8.56
N GLU A 149 3.74 10.71 -9.56
CA GLU A 149 2.96 11.73 -10.30
C GLU A 149 1.97 12.46 -9.38
N LEU A 150 1.31 11.74 -8.48
CA LEU A 150 0.42 12.28 -7.48
C LEU A 150 1.17 13.21 -6.50
N GLN A 151 2.34 12.79 -6.01
CA GLN A 151 3.21 13.59 -5.15
C GLN A 151 3.66 14.89 -5.81
N ILE A 152 4.04 14.83 -7.10
CA ILE A 152 4.39 16.03 -7.88
C ILE A 152 3.19 16.99 -7.95
N LYS A 153 1.98 16.47 -8.15
CA LYS A 153 0.76 17.29 -8.16
C LYS A 153 0.51 17.95 -6.81
N HIS A 154 0.69 17.23 -5.71
CA HIS A 154 0.56 17.77 -4.36
C HIS A 154 1.60 18.83 -4.05
N ALA A 155 2.87 18.59 -4.38
CA ALA A 155 3.96 19.56 -4.22
C ALA A 155 3.68 20.85 -5.00
N LYS A 156 3.21 20.76 -6.25
CA LYS A 156 2.80 21.93 -7.03
C LYS A 156 1.66 22.72 -6.36
N ALA A 157 0.70 22.03 -5.75
CA ALA A 157 -0.40 22.67 -5.02
C ALA A 157 0.11 23.38 -3.74
N GLN A 158 1.03 22.76 -3.00
CA GLN A 158 1.69 23.38 -1.83
C GLN A 158 2.46 24.64 -2.24
N ILE A 159 3.29 24.54 -3.28
CA ILE A 159 4.07 25.67 -3.81
C ILE A 159 3.14 26.81 -4.23
N ALA A 160 2.05 26.52 -4.93
CA ALA A 160 1.08 27.54 -5.32
C ALA A 160 0.43 28.24 -4.11
N LEU A 161 0.06 27.49 -3.07
CA LEU A 161 -0.50 28.04 -1.83
C LEU A 161 0.52 28.95 -1.12
N LEU A 162 1.76 28.49 -0.99
CA LEU A 162 2.83 29.26 -0.34
C LEU A 162 3.18 30.54 -1.11
N HIS A 163 3.25 30.48 -2.45
CA HIS A 163 3.46 31.68 -3.27
C HIS A 163 2.32 32.70 -3.09
N GLN A 164 1.05 32.26 -3.09
CA GLN A 164 -0.09 33.14 -2.84
C GLN A 164 0.00 33.80 -1.47
N ALA A 165 0.39 33.04 -0.45
CA ALA A 165 0.56 33.55 0.90
C ALA A 165 1.71 34.56 0.99
N ALA A 166 2.87 34.26 0.39
CA ALA A 166 4.01 35.16 0.33
C ALA A 166 3.64 36.51 -0.33
N THR A 167 2.98 36.48 -1.49
CA THR A 167 2.49 37.70 -2.14
C THR A 167 1.49 38.47 -1.26
N ALA A 168 0.63 37.77 -0.51
CA ALA A 168 -0.32 38.40 0.39
C ALA A 168 0.36 39.07 1.59
N PHE A 169 1.40 38.46 2.16
CA PHE A 169 2.21 39.05 3.22
C PHE A 169 3.02 40.26 2.73
N GLU A 170 3.65 40.17 1.56
CA GLU A 170 4.37 41.29 0.95
C GLU A 170 3.46 42.52 0.76
N LYS A 171 2.22 42.30 0.31
CA LYS A 171 1.23 43.37 0.17
C LYS A 171 0.85 44.01 1.50
N GLU A 172 0.77 43.22 2.57
CA GLU A 172 0.44 43.76 3.90
C GLU A 172 1.61 44.53 4.51
N LEU A 173 2.83 44.02 4.37
CA LEU A 173 4.03 44.72 4.83
C LEU A 173 4.21 46.06 4.09
N LYS A 174 3.98 46.10 2.79
CA LYS A 174 4.03 47.33 1.98
C LYS A 174 2.92 48.34 2.31
N ARG A 175 1.86 47.94 3.01
CA ARG A 175 0.81 48.86 3.49
C ARG A 175 1.16 49.51 4.84
N ASN A 176 2.10 48.93 5.57
CA ASN A 176 2.50 49.35 6.93
C ASN A 176 3.81 50.15 6.94
N VAL A 177 4.37 50.46 5.76
CA VAL A 177 5.52 51.36 5.53
C VAL A 177 5.05 52.54 4.70
#